data_AF-A0A7C9RXX6-F1
#
_entry.id   AF-A0A7C9RXX6-F1
#
_cell.length_a   1.000
_cell.length_b   1.000
_cell.length_c   1.000
_cell.angle_alpha   90.00
_cell.angle_beta   90.00
_cell.angle_gamma   90.00
#
_symmetry.space_group_name_H-M   'P 1'
#
loop_
_entity.id
_entity.type
_entity.pdbx_description
1 polymer ?
#
loop_
_entity_poly.entity_id
_entity_poly.type
_entity_poly.pdbx_seq_one_letter_code
_entity_poly.pdbx_strand_id
1 'polypeptide(L)'
;MRSRIEDAVARDLLFPAWFENMLGPAAPPGKADDWLYTATDVVLYRLLHDVTSPADALGSPPQEQGHRRTLHDRLIVECANYRKP
;
A
#
# COMPACT_ATOMS: atom_id res chain seq x y z
N MET A 1 -19.24 -1.74 3.02
CA MET A 1 -17.93 -1.09 2.72
C MET A 1 -17.29 -0.52 3.99
N ARG A 2 -17.97 0.36 4.73
CA ARG A 2 -17.47 0.91 6.00
C ARG A 2 -17.03 -0.16 7.03
N SER A 3 -17.85 -1.18 7.28
CA SER A 3 -17.53 -2.25 8.23
C SER A 3 -16.29 -3.09 7.86
N ARG A 4 -16.00 -3.27 6.55
CA ARG A 4 -14.78 -3.98 6.11
C ARG A 4 -13.51 -3.15 6.35
N ILE A 5 -13.63 -1.82 6.27
CA ILE A 5 -12.52 -0.90 6.56
C ILE A 5 -12.27 -0.88 8.07
N GLU A 6 -13.33 -0.81 8.87
CA GLU A 6 -13.26 -0.85 10.35
C GLU A 6 -12.66 -2.19 10.85
N ASP A 7 -13.07 -3.33 10.30
CA ASP A 7 -12.54 -4.64 10.71
C ASP A 7 -11.06 -4.84 10.33
N ALA A 8 -10.63 -4.28 9.18
CA ALA A 8 -9.24 -4.31 8.76
C ALA A 8 -8.37 -3.42 9.67
N VAL A 9 -8.83 -2.22 10.00
CA VAL A 9 -8.14 -1.29 10.90
C VAL A 9 -8.09 -1.82 12.35
N ALA A 10 -9.16 -2.46 12.83
CA ALA A 10 -9.23 -3.00 14.18
C ALA A 10 -8.31 -4.22 14.41
N ARG A 11 -7.99 -4.99 13.35
CA ARG A 11 -7.05 -6.12 13.44
C ARG A 11 -5.58 -5.69 13.37
N ASP A 12 -5.29 -4.53 12.77
CA ASP A 12 -3.95 -4.02 12.47
C ASP A 12 -3.58 -2.77 13.31
N LEU A 13 -3.91 -2.76 14.62
CA LEU A 13 -3.57 -1.68 15.57
C LEU A 13 -2.06 -1.37 15.69
N LEU A 14 -1.21 -2.18 15.07
CA LEU A 14 0.20 -1.91 14.76
C LEU A 14 0.29 -1.87 13.24
N PHE A 15 0.91 -0.84 12.66
CA PHE A 15 1.10 -0.77 11.21
C PHE A 15 1.65 -2.12 10.70
N PRO A 16 0.88 -2.85 9.89
CA PRO A 16 1.23 -4.21 9.54
C PRO A 16 2.55 -4.21 8.75
N ALA A 17 3.36 -5.26 8.89
CA ALA A 17 4.71 -5.32 8.36
C ALA A 17 4.81 -4.95 6.87
N TRP A 18 3.79 -5.29 6.08
CA TRP A 18 3.72 -4.88 4.67
C TRP A 18 3.76 -3.36 4.45
N PHE A 19 3.18 -2.56 5.36
CA PHE A 19 3.14 -1.11 5.25
C PHE A 19 4.51 -0.50 5.49
N GLU A 20 5.15 -0.86 6.60
CA GLU A 20 6.50 -0.40 6.94
C GLU A 20 7.52 -0.87 5.88
N ASN A 21 7.44 -2.12 5.44
CA ASN A 21 8.34 -2.64 4.40
C ASN A 21 8.17 -1.93 3.05
N MET A 22 6.96 -1.48 2.73
CA MET A 22 6.65 -0.87 1.44
C MET A 22 6.88 0.64 1.42
N LEU A 23 6.43 1.36 2.44
CA LEU A 23 6.38 2.83 2.49
C LEU A 23 7.35 3.44 3.51
N GLY A 24 7.94 2.62 4.39
CA GLY A 24 8.70 3.08 5.54
C GLY A 24 7.81 3.41 6.75
N PRO A 25 8.43 3.61 7.93
CA PRO A 25 7.71 3.86 9.17
C PRO A 25 7.09 5.27 9.25
N ALA A 26 7.53 6.21 8.39
CA ALA A 26 7.03 7.58 8.33
C ALA A 26 7.33 8.22 6.98
N ALA A 27 6.64 9.33 6.68
CA ALA A 27 6.89 10.11 5.48
C ALA A 27 8.28 10.78 5.49
N PRO A 28 9.01 10.78 4.36
CA PRO A 28 10.26 11.54 4.25
C PRO A 28 10.04 13.07 4.37
N PRO A 29 11.06 13.82 4.85
CA PRO A 29 11.00 15.28 4.92
C PRO A 29 10.64 15.90 3.56
N GLY A 30 9.65 16.79 3.55
CA GLY A 30 9.20 17.49 2.33
C GLY A 30 8.34 16.66 1.37
N LYS A 31 7.96 15.42 1.73
CA LYS A 31 7.11 14.54 0.90
C LYS A 31 5.87 14.01 1.63
N ALA A 32 5.42 14.69 2.69
CA ALA A 32 4.35 14.21 3.56
C ALA A 32 3.04 13.96 2.81
N ASP A 33 2.62 14.91 1.97
CA ASP A 33 1.38 14.80 1.19
C ASP A 33 1.47 13.68 0.14
N ASP A 34 2.53 13.66 -0.66
CA ASP A 34 2.75 12.63 -1.69
C ASP A 34 2.80 11.23 -1.08
N TRP A 35 3.49 11.09 0.06
CA TRP A 35 3.56 9.84 0.81
C TRP A 35 2.18 9.39 1.30
N LEU A 36 1.37 10.31 1.82
CA LEU A 36 0.01 10.01 2.30
C LEU A 36 -0.91 9.61 1.16
N TYR A 37 -0.82 10.28 0.01
CA TYR A 37 -1.57 9.90 -1.19
C TYR A 37 -1.16 8.51 -1.68
N THR A 38 0.14 8.21 -1.77
CA THR A 38 0.60 6.86 -2.13
C THR A 38 0.15 5.81 -1.12
N ALA A 39 0.22 6.10 0.18
CA ALA A 39 -0.22 5.20 1.24
C ALA A 39 -1.72 4.86 1.11
N THR A 40 -2.53 5.87 0.81
CA THR A 40 -3.97 5.71 0.56
C THR A 40 -4.22 4.83 -0.67
N ASP A 41 -3.49 5.05 -1.76
CA ASP A 41 -3.61 4.25 -2.97
C ASP A 41 -3.20 2.78 -2.75
N VAL A 42 -2.19 2.51 -1.92
CA VAL A 42 -1.83 1.13 -1.54
C VAL A 42 -2.96 0.47 -0.77
N VAL A 43 -3.54 1.16 0.23
CA VAL A 43 -4.68 0.61 1.00
C VAL A 43 -5.88 0.36 0.09
N LEU A 44 -6.19 1.28 -0.81
CA LEU A 44 -7.27 1.13 -1.78
C LEU A 44 -7.02 -0.05 -2.74
N TYR A 45 -5.80 -0.19 -3.25
CA TYR A 45 -5.39 -1.32 -4.09
C TYR A 45 -5.66 -2.65 -3.38
N ARG A 46 -5.25 -2.76 -2.11
CA ARG A 46 -5.46 -3.97 -1.30
C ARG A 46 -6.95 -4.29 -1.15
N LEU A 47 -7.79 -3.29 -0.87
CA LEU A 47 -9.23 -3.47 -0.72
C LEU A 47 -9.92 -3.86 -2.03
N LEU A 48 -9.52 -3.25 -3.16
CA LEU A 48 -10.11 -3.52 -4.47
C LEU A 48 -9.69 -4.87 -5.06
N HIS A 49 -8.51 -5.36 -4.70
CA HIS A 49 -7.95 -6.59 -5.25
C HIS A 49 -7.81 -7.73 -4.23
N ASP A 50 -8.43 -7.57 -3.06
CA ASP A 50 -8.48 -8.55 -1.96
C ASP A 50 -7.10 -9.07 -1.55
N VAL A 51 -6.12 -8.15 -1.49
CA VAL A 51 -4.76 -8.49 -1.06
C VAL A 51 -4.74 -8.60 0.46
N THR A 52 -4.57 -9.83 0.94
CA THR A 52 -4.58 -10.17 2.37
C THR A 52 -3.19 -10.55 2.92
N SER A 53 -2.15 -10.54 2.08
CA SER A 53 -0.78 -10.88 2.52
C SER A 53 -0.35 -9.94 3.65
N PRO A 54 0.13 -10.48 4.79
CA PRO A 54 0.62 -9.68 5.90
C PRO A 54 2.02 -9.08 5.63
N ALA A 55 2.76 -9.61 4.67
CA ALA A 55 4.12 -9.18 4.33
C ALA A 55 4.19 -8.37 3.03
N ASP A 56 3.31 -8.66 2.06
CA ASP A 56 3.34 -8.03 0.74
C ASP A 56 2.21 -7.01 0.59
N ALA A 57 2.58 -5.75 0.38
CA ALA A 57 1.62 -4.66 0.26
C ALA A 57 0.69 -4.82 -0.95
N LEU A 58 1.22 -5.24 -2.09
CA LEU A 58 0.48 -5.35 -3.35
C LEU A 58 0.19 -6.80 -3.78
N GLY A 59 0.64 -7.78 -2.99
CA GLY A 59 0.51 -9.21 -3.33
C GLY A 59 1.36 -9.59 -4.55
N SER A 60 0.99 -10.71 -5.19
CA SER A 60 1.69 -11.16 -6.40
C SER A 60 1.40 -10.24 -7.60
N PRO A 61 2.41 -9.99 -8.47
CA PRO A 61 2.21 -9.19 -9.67
C PRO A 61 1.08 -9.74 -10.54
N PRO A 62 0.17 -8.89 -11.04
CA PRO A 62 -0.87 -9.32 -11.96
C PRO A 62 -0.28 -9.93 -13.23
N GLN A 63 -0.70 -11.15 -13.56
CA GLN A 63 -0.30 -11.83 -14.81
C GLN A 63 -0.95 -11.17 -16.02
N GLU A 64 -2.18 -10.68 -15.85
CA GLU A 64 -2.95 -10.02 -16.89
C GLU A 64 -2.40 -8.62 -17.19
N GLN A 65 -2.47 -8.24 -18.47
CA GLN A 65 -2.23 -6.86 -18.89
C GLN A 65 -3.48 -6.01 -18.62
N GLY A 66 -3.28 -4.75 -18.26
CA GLY A 66 -4.39 -3.81 -18.06
C GLY A 66 -4.23 -2.95 -16.81
N HIS A 67 -5.33 -2.32 -16.40
CA HIS A 67 -5.33 -1.27 -15.39
C HIS A 67 -4.71 -1.70 -14.06
N ARG A 68 -5.04 -2.90 -13.56
CA ARG A 68 -4.48 -3.43 -12.31
C ARG A 68 -2.96 -3.55 -12.36
N ARG A 69 -2.41 -3.97 -13.50
CA ARG A 69 -0.95 -4.10 -13.69
C ARG A 69 -0.28 -2.74 -13.75
N THR A 70 -0.82 -1.80 -14.53
CA THR A 70 -0.32 -0.42 -14.58
C THR A 70 -0.31 0.23 -13.20
N LEU A 71 -1.38 0.05 -12.41
CA LEU A 71 -1.47 0.57 -11.06
C LEU A 71 -0.48 -0.11 -10.11
N HIS A 72 -0.35 -1.44 -10.20
CA HIS A 72 0.64 -2.21 -9.43
C HIS A 72 2.06 -1.69 -9.69
N ASP A 73 2.45 -1.56 -10.96
CA ASP A 73 3.80 -1.13 -11.34
C ASP A 73 4.08 0.32 -10.93
N ARG A 74 3.08 1.21 -11.05
CA ARG A 74 3.19 2.60 -10.56
C ARG A 74 3.45 2.65 -9.05
N LEU A 75 2.66 1.91 -8.27
CA LEU A 75 2.78 1.89 -6.80
C LEU A 75 4.12 1.31 -6.34
N ILE A 76 4.68 0.32 -7.05
CA ILE A 76 6.03 -0.20 -6.77
C ILE A 76 7.07 0.93 -6.88
N VAL A 77 7.01 1.73 -7.94
CA VAL A 77 7.95 2.83 -8.17
C VAL A 77 7.76 3.97 -7.17
N GLU A 78 6.50 4.38 -6.93
CA GLU A 78 6.19 5.46 -6.00
C GLU A 78 6.61 5.11 -4.57
N CYS A 79 6.30 3.90 -4.11
CA CYS A 79 6.70 3.45 -2.77
C CYS A 79 8.22 3.37 -2.61
N ALA A 80 8.96 2.96 -3.65
CA ALA A 80 10.42 2.93 -3.62
C ALA A 80 11.06 4.31 -3.41
N ASN A 81 10.37 5.40 -3.80
CA ASN A 81 10.86 6.76 -3.59
C ASN A 81 10.85 7.22 -2.13
N TYR A 82 10.14 6.50 -1.25
CA TYR A 82 10.03 6.84 0.17
C TYR A 82 10.89 5.97 1.09
N ARG A 83 11.41 4.84 0.59
CA ARG A 83 12.29 3.96 1.37
C ARG A 83 13.74 4.45 1.49
N LYS A 84 14.11 5.57 0.84
CA LYS A 84 15.46 6.13 0.97
C LYS A 84 15.59 6.89 2.30
N PRO A 85 16.71 6.69 3.03
CA PRO A 85 16.94 7.32 4.33
C PRO A 85 17.01 8.85 4.26
#